data_AF-A0A8T3CME4-F1
#
_entry.id   AF-A0A8T3CME4-F1
#
_cell.length_a   1.000
_cell.length_b   1.000
_cell.length_c   1.000
_cell.angle_alpha   90.00
_cell.angle_beta   90.00
_cell.angle_gamma   90.00
#
_symmetry.space_group_name_H-M   'P 1'
#
loop_
_entity.id
_entity.type
_entity.pdbx_description
1 polymer ?
#
loop_
_entity_poly.entity_id
_entity_poly.type
_entity_poly.pdbx_seq_one_letter_code
_entity_poly.pdbx_strand_id
1 'polypeptide(L)'
;MKELLLFATLTLLCPQGNYASLILLGPEYPVLEGDYVTLQCLSDTESNMTDVHVEKFSKHLQKWFRVEPYGLFRRCFYYDLDISREPGRLELTIPSIQSFMEGPYRCVSDDAAFPYNSSLPLTVPVHYMRDISVSRLGVSSYSRYFSPMQDLRVRVGEDVEVDCSVSASQDPEYTWRKDAEDWLVLSSKLKLKKVRVEDSGSYTCTAQHPAVSALSKSRTISITVLSEDAPWYDSTQGRLVLMTSAAGVVVLLLIVSVSVCLCRRASAKNSKGPIDDHSQKKPIYTASVESLASTTGDKQPLV
;
A
#
# COMPACT_ATOMS: atom_id res chain seq x y z
N MET A 1 56.04 -47.22 35.49
CA MET A 1 55.56 -46.46 36.68
C MET A 1 54.91 -45.20 36.16
N LYS A 2 53.71 -44.90 36.67
CA LYS A 2 52.77 -43.88 36.18
C LYS A 2 53.23 -42.48 36.64
N GLU A 3 53.43 -41.56 35.71
CA GLU A 3 53.52 -40.12 36.01
C GLU A 3 52.11 -39.52 35.96
N LEU A 4 51.60 -39.12 37.12
CA LEU A 4 50.32 -38.43 37.28
C LEU A 4 50.56 -36.92 37.01
N LEU A 5 50.08 -36.41 35.88
CA LEU A 5 49.96 -34.97 35.65
C LEU A 5 48.75 -34.43 36.41
N LEU A 6 49.01 -33.73 37.52
CA LEU A 6 48.04 -32.91 38.25
C LEU A 6 47.73 -31.65 37.42
N PHE A 7 46.57 -31.61 36.78
CA PHE A 7 46.01 -30.38 36.22
C PHE A 7 45.45 -29.53 37.37
N ALA A 8 46.14 -28.44 37.71
CA ALA A 8 45.60 -27.40 38.56
C ALA A 8 44.54 -26.62 37.77
N THR A 9 43.27 -26.87 38.03
CA THR A 9 42.17 -26.06 37.51
C THR A 9 42.14 -24.74 38.25
N LEU A 10 42.59 -23.68 37.57
CA LEU A 10 42.43 -22.30 38.02
C LEU A 10 40.94 -21.95 37.94
N THR A 11 40.22 -22.09 39.06
CA THR A 11 38.87 -21.53 39.19
C THR A 11 39.00 -20.00 39.21
N LEU A 12 38.68 -19.38 38.07
CA LEU A 12 38.40 -17.95 37.99
C LEU A 12 37.17 -17.66 38.86
N LEU A 13 37.41 -17.33 40.13
CA LEU A 13 36.48 -16.62 40.98
C LEU A 13 36.33 -15.22 40.37
N CYS A 14 35.33 -15.05 39.52
CA CYS A 14 34.86 -13.73 39.14
C CYS A 14 34.39 -13.06 40.44
N PRO A 15 34.91 -11.89 40.82
CA PRO A 15 34.35 -11.16 41.94
C PRO A 15 32.92 -10.80 41.57
N GLN A 16 31.94 -11.36 42.28
CA GLN A 16 30.55 -10.90 42.24
C GLN A 16 30.51 -9.50 42.84
N GLY A 17 30.91 -8.51 42.06
CA GLY A 17 30.48 -7.14 42.30
C GLY A 17 28.96 -7.16 42.20
N ASN A 18 28.30 -6.71 43.26
CA ASN A 18 26.85 -6.61 43.35
C ASN A 18 26.39 -5.43 42.48
N TYR A 19 26.53 -5.59 41.17
CA TYR A 19 26.16 -4.58 40.19
C TYR A 19 24.70 -4.76 39.82
N ALA A 20 23.97 -3.65 39.82
CA ALA A 20 22.58 -3.66 39.39
C ALA A 20 22.47 -4.01 37.89
N SER A 21 21.52 -4.85 37.53
CA SER A 21 21.22 -5.27 36.16
C SER A 21 19.76 -5.04 35.81
N LEU A 22 19.51 -4.66 34.56
CA LEU A 22 18.16 -4.38 34.05
C LEU A 22 17.65 -5.53 33.19
N ILE A 23 16.39 -5.91 33.41
CA ILE A 23 15.70 -6.95 32.65
C ILE A 23 14.40 -6.36 32.10
N LEU A 24 14.17 -6.52 30.79
CA LEU A 24 12.92 -6.18 30.15
C LEU A 24 12.04 -7.42 30.02
N LEU A 25 10.87 -7.38 30.64
CA LEU A 25 9.81 -8.37 30.47
C LEU A 25 8.74 -7.84 29.52
N GLY A 26 8.22 -8.73 28.69
CA GLY A 26 7.13 -8.44 27.76
C GLY A 26 5.88 -9.25 28.09
N PRO A 27 4.83 -9.12 27.26
CA PRO A 27 3.59 -9.86 27.43
C PRO A 27 3.81 -11.37 27.26
N GLU A 28 3.11 -12.18 28.06
CA GLU A 28 3.16 -13.65 28.02
C GLU A 28 2.32 -14.26 26.89
N TYR A 29 1.45 -13.45 26.27
CA TYR A 29 0.51 -13.84 25.23
C TYR A 29 0.88 -13.26 23.86
N PRO A 30 0.43 -13.90 22.76
CA PRO A 30 0.59 -13.34 21.43
C PRO A 30 -0.15 -12.00 21.36
N VAL A 31 0.57 -10.96 20.97
CA VAL A 31 0.04 -9.60 20.90
C VAL A 31 -0.66 -9.40 19.56
N LEU A 32 -1.91 -9.01 19.60
CA LEU A 32 -2.67 -8.57 18.43
C LEU A 32 -2.60 -7.06 18.25
N GLU A 33 -2.74 -6.62 17.02
CA GLU A 33 -2.91 -5.20 16.76
C GLU A 33 -4.20 -4.67 17.38
N GLY A 34 -4.08 -3.59 18.14
CA GLY A 34 -5.15 -2.99 18.92
C GLY A 34 -5.14 -3.39 20.39
N ASP A 35 -4.34 -4.39 20.78
CA ASP A 35 -4.28 -4.87 22.16
C ASP A 35 -3.65 -3.86 23.11
N TYR A 36 -4.04 -3.99 24.37
CA TYR A 36 -3.42 -3.34 25.51
C TYR A 36 -2.20 -4.16 25.94
N VAL A 37 -1.00 -3.58 25.86
CA VAL A 37 0.27 -4.25 26.15
C VAL A 37 1.04 -3.51 27.22
N THR A 38 1.63 -4.27 28.15
CA THR A 38 2.48 -3.76 29.21
C THR A 38 3.88 -4.36 29.11
N LEU A 39 4.89 -3.51 29.19
CA LEU A 39 6.31 -3.88 29.24
C LEU A 39 6.88 -3.46 30.60
N GLN A 40 7.63 -4.35 31.25
CA GLN A 40 8.17 -4.11 32.58
C GLN A 40 9.70 -4.18 32.58
N CYS A 41 10.32 -3.08 32.95
CA CYS A 41 11.75 -3.00 33.25
C CYS A 41 11.95 -3.25 34.74
N LEU A 42 12.62 -4.34 35.08
CA LEU A 42 12.95 -4.69 36.46
C LEU A 42 14.45 -4.49 36.72
N SER A 43 14.77 -4.04 37.93
CA SER A 43 16.13 -4.06 38.46
C SER A 43 16.24 -5.18 39.49
N ASP A 44 17.38 -5.86 39.52
CA ASP A 44 17.73 -6.87 40.52
C ASP A 44 18.01 -6.29 41.92
N THR A 45 18.19 -4.98 42.00
CA THR A 45 18.36 -4.22 43.24
C THR A 45 17.22 -3.23 43.40
N GLU A 46 16.90 -2.80 44.63
CA GLU A 46 15.94 -1.72 44.89
C GLU A 46 16.52 -0.35 44.48
N SER A 47 16.91 -0.22 43.21
CA SER A 47 17.45 0.98 42.60
C SER A 47 16.34 1.96 42.23
N ASN A 48 16.66 3.25 42.29
CA ASN A 48 15.76 4.30 41.83
C ASN A 48 15.57 4.21 40.30
N MET A 49 14.33 4.11 39.84
CA MET A 49 13.98 3.95 38.42
C MET A 49 13.77 5.30 37.68
N THR A 50 14.16 6.42 38.29
CA THR A 50 14.04 7.75 37.68
C THR A 50 14.86 7.90 36.41
N ASP A 51 16.06 7.34 36.40
CA ASP A 51 17.03 7.47 35.30
C ASP A 51 16.95 6.32 34.29
N VAL A 52 15.98 5.42 34.48
CA VAL A 52 15.70 4.33 33.55
C VAL A 52 14.60 4.76 32.57
N HIS A 53 14.84 4.49 31.29
CA HIS A 53 13.90 4.72 30.21
C HIS A 53 13.86 3.54 29.25
N VAL A 54 12.77 3.45 28.48
CA VAL A 54 12.62 2.45 27.43
C VAL A 54 13.04 3.03 26.09
N GLU A 55 13.84 2.28 25.35
CA GLU A 55 14.18 2.57 23.97
C GLU A 55 13.60 1.52 23.02
N LYS A 56 13.20 1.96 21.83
CA LYS A 56 12.86 1.08 20.71
C LYS A 56 13.85 1.28 19.56
N PHE A 57 14.17 0.19 18.87
CA PHE A 57 15.02 0.25 17.69
C PHE A 57 14.23 0.62 16.43
N SER A 58 14.76 1.56 15.64
CA SER A 58 14.26 1.87 14.30
C SER A 58 15.03 1.04 13.27
N LYS A 59 14.37 0.09 12.61
CA LYS A 59 14.96 -0.62 11.46
C LYS A 59 15.27 0.34 10.29
N HIS A 60 14.48 1.40 10.13
CA HIS A 60 14.69 2.36 9.03
C HIS A 60 15.90 3.28 9.29
N LEU A 61 16.02 3.81 10.50
CA LEU A 61 17.10 4.74 10.87
C LEU A 61 18.34 4.03 11.44
N GLN A 62 18.28 2.72 11.63
CA GLN A 62 19.32 1.91 12.27
C GLN A 62 19.78 2.49 13.62
N LYS A 63 18.83 3.01 14.41
CA LYS A 63 19.10 3.74 15.65
C LYS A 63 18.04 3.47 16.71
N TRP A 64 18.46 3.42 17.97
CA TRP A 64 17.59 3.39 19.14
C TRP A 64 17.01 4.77 19.42
N PHE A 65 15.74 4.80 19.79
CA PHE A 65 15.05 6.02 20.20
C PHE A 65 14.33 5.79 21.51
N ARG A 66 14.45 6.77 22.40
CA ARG A 66 13.68 6.82 23.63
C ARG A 66 12.19 6.87 23.27
N VAL A 67 11.43 5.97 23.87
CA VAL A 67 9.98 5.81 23.66
C VAL A 67 9.21 6.90 24.43
N GLU A 68 9.78 7.34 25.55
CA GLU A 68 9.23 8.42 26.35
C GLU A 68 9.17 9.75 25.59
N PRO A 69 8.03 10.48 25.69
CA PRO A 69 7.88 11.78 25.07
C PRO A 69 8.65 12.84 25.87
N TYR A 70 9.94 13.05 25.55
CA TYR A 70 10.67 14.23 26.02
C TYR A 70 10.54 15.38 25.00
N GLY A 71 9.89 16.46 25.42
CA GLY A 71 9.85 17.74 24.72
C GLY A 71 8.89 17.83 23.52
N LEU A 72 9.14 18.80 22.64
CA LEU A 72 8.28 19.17 21.48
C LEU A 72 8.32 18.16 20.32
N PHE A 73 9.17 17.13 20.39
CA PHE A 73 9.26 16.07 19.38
C PHE A 73 8.41 14.88 19.78
N ARG A 74 7.09 15.08 19.94
CA ARG A 74 6.13 13.97 19.87
C ARG A 74 6.23 13.39 18.47
N ARG A 75 7.08 12.37 18.27
CA ARG A 75 7.06 11.59 17.04
C ARG A 75 5.66 11.03 16.88
N CYS A 76 5.16 11.05 15.64
CA CYS A 76 3.75 10.85 15.32
C CYS A 76 3.16 9.45 15.61
N PHE A 77 3.85 8.65 16.41
CA PHE A 77 3.64 7.22 16.53
C PHE A 77 3.37 6.76 17.97
N TYR A 78 3.59 7.62 18.99
CA TYR A 78 3.47 7.28 20.41
C TYR A 78 2.73 8.38 21.17
N TYR A 79 1.45 8.56 20.87
CA TYR A 79 0.65 9.67 21.42
C TYR A 79 -0.03 9.34 22.76
N ASP A 80 -0.10 8.07 23.11
CA ASP A 80 -0.87 7.55 24.24
C ASP A 80 -0.08 6.42 24.89
N LEU A 81 0.99 6.78 25.58
CA LEU A 81 1.78 5.85 26.38
C LEU A 81 1.65 6.27 27.83
N ASP A 82 1.41 5.31 28.71
CA ASP A 82 1.43 5.55 30.14
C ASP A 82 2.64 4.88 30.77
N ILE A 83 3.32 5.59 31.67
CA ILE A 83 4.56 5.11 32.27
C ILE A 83 4.48 5.33 33.76
N SER A 84 4.49 4.21 34.49
CA SER A 84 4.54 4.18 35.93
C SER A 84 5.93 3.78 36.40
N ARG A 85 6.42 4.42 37.46
CA ARG A 85 7.72 4.13 38.07
C ARG A 85 7.52 3.82 39.54
N GLU A 86 7.95 2.63 39.93
CA GLU A 86 8.02 2.15 41.30
C GLU A 86 9.48 1.83 41.64
N PRO A 87 9.85 1.75 42.93
CA PRO A 87 11.19 1.30 43.33
C PRO A 87 11.50 -0.08 42.71
N GLY A 88 12.60 -0.20 41.98
CA GLY A 88 12.98 -1.45 41.31
C GLY A 88 12.13 -1.86 40.09
N ARG A 89 11.13 -1.06 39.67
CA ARG A 89 10.25 -1.39 38.53
C ARG A 89 9.82 -0.16 37.73
N LEU A 90 10.00 -0.19 36.42
CA LEU A 90 9.37 0.75 35.48
C LEU A 90 8.40 -0.01 34.58
N GLU A 91 7.16 0.46 34.53
CA GLU A 91 6.10 -0.14 33.72
C GLU A 91 5.71 0.81 32.59
N LEU A 92 5.80 0.33 31.35
CA LEU A 92 5.37 1.02 30.13
C LEU A 92 4.10 0.36 29.62
N THR A 93 3.03 1.13 29.54
CA THR A 93 1.72 0.72 29.07
C THR A 93 1.42 1.31 27.70
N ILE A 94 1.00 0.45 26.79
CA ILE A 94 0.61 0.75 25.40
C ILE A 94 -0.88 0.36 25.26
N PRO A 95 -1.82 1.31 25.31
CA PRO A 95 -3.26 1.01 25.29
C PRO A 95 -3.77 0.36 24.00
N SER A 96 -3.14 0.68 22.87
CA SER A 96 -3.50 0.14 21.56
C SER A 96 -2.25 -0.02 20.71
N ILE A 97 -1.63 -1.20 20.79
CA ILE A 97 -0.40 -1.49 20.06
C ILE A 97 -0.67 -1.65 18.57
N GLN A 98 0.16 -1.03 17.74
CA GLN A 98 0.00 -1.03 16.29
C GLN A 98 1.06 -1.88 15.61
N SER A 99 0.79 -2.37 14.39
CA SER A 99 1.76 -3.14 13.59
C SER A 99 3.10 -2.40 13.40
N PHE A 100 3.10 -1.07 13.24
CA PHE A 100 4.33 -0.27 13.15
C PHE A 100 5.12 -0.19 14.47
N MET A 101 4.49 -0.52 15.61
CA MET A 101 5.13 -0.58 16.92
C MET A 101 5.92 -1.87 17.11
N GLU A 102 5.78 -2.86 16.22
CA GLU A 102 6.59 -4.08 16.23
C GLU A 102 8.09 -3.75 16.22
N GLY A 103 8.85 -4.52 16.99
CA GLY A 103 10.30 -4.47 16.97
C GLY A 103 10.94 -4.71 18.34
N PRO A 104 12.27 -4.54 18.42
CA PRO A 104 12.99 -4.72 19.67
C PRO A 104 12.94 -3.48 20.54
N TYR A 105 12.70 -3.73 21.82
CA TYR A 105 12.68 -2.78 22.93
C TYR A 105 13.79 -3.13 23.91
N ARG A 106 14.29 -2.15 24.66
CA ARG A 106 15.24 -2.36 25.76
C ARG A 106 15.08 -1.30 26.84
N CYS A 107 15.44 -1.64 28.06
CA CYS A 107 15.60 -0.68 29.15
C CYS A 107 17.01 -0.11 29.09
N VAL A 108 17.17 1.19 29.31
CA VAL A 108 18.46 1.85 29.40
C VAL A 108 18.46 2.73 30.64
N SER A 109 19.57 2.72 31.39
CA SER A 109 19.80 3.64 32.50
C SER A 109 20.77 4.73 32.08
N ASP A 110 20.46 5.98 32.41
CA ASP A 110 21.38 7.11 32.31
C ASP A 110 22.34 7.19 33.53
N ASP A 111 22.11 6.38 34.58
CA ASP A 111 22.92 6.35 35.81
C ASP A 111 24.20 5.50 35.64
N ALA A 112 25.33 6.04 36.12
CA ALA A 112 26.64 5.39 36.16
C ALA A 112 26.71 4.19 37.14
N ALA A 113 25.67 3.98 37.97
CA ALA A 113 25.54 2.83 38.86
C ALA A 113 25.40 1.48 38.11
N PHE A 114 25.02 1.49 36.84
CA PHE A 114 24.86 0.29 36.01
C PHE A 114 26.08 0.09 35.09
N PRO A 115 26.93 -0.95 35.32
CA PRO A 115 28.10 -1.19 34.47
C PRO A 115 27.70 -1.62 33.05
N TYR A 116 26.55 -2.27 32.92
CA TYR A 116 25.85 -2.50 31.66
C TYR A 116 24.61 -1.62 31.68
N ASN A 117 24.71 -0.46 31.03
CA ASN A 117 23.67 0.57 31.02
C ASN A 117 22.38 0.17 30.29
N SER A 118 22.28 -1.05 29.73
CA SER A 118 21.10 -1.49 29.00
C SER A 118 20.77 -2.96 29.19
N SER A 119 19.48 -3.29 29.21
CA SER A 119 18.99 -4.67 29.19
C SER A 119 19.25 -5.35 27.84
N LEU A 120 19.12 -6.67 27.80
CA LEU A 120 19.00 -7.39 26.53
C LEU A 120 17.75 -6.91 25.77
N PRO A 121 17.82 -6.81 24.42
CA PRO A 121 16.70 -6.38 23.62
C PRO A 121 15.63 -7.47 23.52
N LEU A 122 14.38 -7.10 23.79
CA LEU A 122 13.21 -7.96 23.66
C LEU A 122 12.38 -7.54 22.45
N THR A 123 12.16 -8.46 21.51
CA THR A 123 11.28 -8.19 20.36
C THR A 123 9.84 -8.48 20.72
N VAL A 124 8.98 -7.47 20.57
CA VAL A 124 7.53 -7.61 20.72
C VAL A 124 6.93 -7.84 19.32
N PRO A 125 6.54 -9.08 18.98
CA PRO A 125 5.83 -9.33 17.73
C PRO A 125 4.41 -8.76 17.82
N VAL A 126 3.89 -8.19 16.74
CA VAL A 126 2.50 -7.71 16.68
C VAL A 126 1.81 -8.42 15.53
N HIS A 127 0.82 -9.24 15.86
CA HIS A 127 0.09 -10.04 14.89
C HIS A 127 -1.13 -9.29 14.36
N TYR A 128 -1.28 -9.27 13.04
CA TYR A 128 -2.41 -8.61 12.38
C TYR A 128 -2.83 -9.34 11.11
N MET A 129 -4.08 -9.13 10.72
CA MET A 129 -4.62 -9.59 9.44
C MET A 129 -5.64 -8.55 8.93
N ARG A 130 -5.36 -7.97 7.77
CA ARG A 130 -6.25 -7.02 7.08
C ARG A 130 -7.36 -7.75 6.34
N ASP A 131 -8.19 -7.02 5.60
CA ASP A 131 -9.25 -7.62 4.81
C ASP A 131 -8.72 -8.30 3.53
N ILE A 132 -9.39 -9.38 3.13
CA ILE A 132 -9.03 -10.14 1.94
C ILE A 132 -9.36 -9.35 0.68
N SER A 133 -8.39 -9.30 -0.24
CA SER A 133 -8.58 -8.85 -1.60
C SER A 133 -8.57 -10.03 -2.56
N VAL A 134 -9.59 -10.12 -3.41
CA VAL A 134 -9.73 -11.17 -4.43
C VAL A 134 -9.63 -10.52 -5.79
N SER A 135 -8.83 -11.09 -6.69
CA SER A 135 -8.61 -10.54 -8.04
C SER A 135 -8.53 -11.65 -9.10
N ARG A 136 -9.11 -11.42 -10.29
CA ARG A 136 -8.95 -12.32 -11.44
C ARG A 136 -7.54 -12.12 -12.05
N LEU A 137 -6.85 -13.23 -12.30
CA LEU A 137 -5.58 -13.28 -13.01
C LEU A 137 -5.80 -13.47 -14.51
N GLY A 138 -4.79 -13.14 -15.32
CA GLY A 138 -4.87 -13.27 -16.78
C GLY A 138 -5.76 -12.24 -17.48
N VAL A 139 -6.27 -11.23 -16.76
CA VAL A 139 -7.05 -10.11 -17.32
C VAL A 139 -6.29 -8.79 -17.22
N SER A 140 -6.69 -7.80 -18.03
CA SER A 140 -6.07 -6.49 -18.01
C SER A 140 -6.26 -5.78 -16.66
N SER A 141 -5.32 -4.90 -16.29
CA SER A 141 -5.42 -4.07 -15.08
C SER A 141 -6.71 -3.24 -15.06
N TYR A 142 -7.14 -2.78 -16.24
CA TYR A 142 -8.42 -2.11 -16.43
C TYR A 142 -9.60 -3.00 -15.98
N SER A 143 -9.66 -4.25 -16.43
CA SER A 143 -10.71 -5.18 -16.01
C SER A 143 -10.67 -5.47 -14.51
N ARG A 144 -9.49 -5.58 -13.90
CA ARG A 144 -9.35 -5.82 -12.45
C ARG A 144 -9.90 -4.66 -11.62
N TYR A 145 -9.71 -3.43 -12.09
CA TYR A 145 -10.17 -2.23 -11.38
C TYR A 145 -11.69 -2.01 -11.53
N PHE A 146 -12.21 -2.15 -12.74
CA PHE A 146 -13.61 -1.84 -13.05
C PHE A 146 -14.58 -3.01 -12.84
N SER A 147 -14.08 -4.23 -12.64
CA SER A 147 -14.91 -5.38 -12.29
C SER A 147 -14.69 -5.77 -10.83
N PRO A 148 -15.63 -5.47 -9.92
CA PRO A 148 -15.56 -6.01 -8.58
C PRO A 148 -15.68 -7.54 -8.65
N MET A 149 -14.83 -8.24 -7.90
CA MET A 149 -14.81 -9.71 -7.85
C MET A 149 -15.99 -10.33 -7.06
N GLN A 150 -17.05 -9.56 -6.78
CA GLN A 150 -18.20 -10.07 -6.02
C GLN A 150 -19.09 -11.00 -6.86
N ASP A 151 -19.33 -10.64 -8.13
CA ASP A 151 -20.07 -11.46 -9.10
C ASP A 151 -19.27 -11.56 -10.41
N LEU A 152 -18.62 -12.70 -10.62
CA LEU A 152 -17.84 -13.00 -11.80
C LEU A 152 -18.66 -13.85 -12.77
N ARG A 153 -18.99 -13.28 -13.92
CA ARG A 153 -19.71 -13.97 -15.00
C ARG A 153 -18.75 -14.35 -16.12
N VAL A 154 -18.63 -15.64 -16.35
CA VAL A 154 -17.71 -16.24 -17.34
C VAL A 154 -18.49 -17.14 -18.28
N ARG A 155 -17.96 -17.37 -19.48
CA ARG A 155 -18.61 -18.24 -20.46
C ARG A 155 -18.12 -19.67 -20.32
N VAL A 156 -18.96 -20.65 -20.65
CA VAL A 156 -18.55 -22.05 -20.72
C VAL A 156 -17.29 -22.19 -21.59
N GLY A 157 -16.34 -23.00 -21.12
CA GLY A 157 -15.08 -23.27 -21.79
C GLY A 157 -13.96 -22.27 -21.51
N GLU A 158 -14.22 -21.14 -20.83
CA GLU A 158 -13.16 -20.23 -20.39
C GLU A 158 -12.29 -20.84 -19.27
N ASP A 159 -11.05 -20.36 -19.18
CA ASP A 159 -10.19 -20.61 -18.03
C ASP A 159 -10.32 -19.43 -17.03
N VAL A 160 -10.48 -19.78 -15.76
CA VAL A 160 -10.65 -18.82 -14.66
C VAL A 160 -9.56 -19.07 -13.63
N GLU A 161 -8.72 -18.06 -13.43
CA GLU A 161 -7.75 -18.05 -12.34
C GLU A 161 -8.04 -16.86 -11.43
N VAL A 162 -8.22 -17.12 -10.14
CA VAL A 162 -8.53 -16.13 -9.12
C VAL A 162 -7.47 -16.19 -8.02
N ASP A 163 -6.92 -15.04 -7.66
CA ASP A 163 -5.94 -14.87 -6.60
C ASP A 163 -6.61 -14.25 -5.37
N CYS A 164 -6.46 -14.91 -4.24
CA CYS A 164 -6.84 -14.41 -2.93
C CYS A 164 -5.59 -13.94 -2.20
N SER A 165 -5.57 -12.69 -1.78
CA SER A 165 -4.43 -12.09 -1.09
C SER A 165 -4.89 -11.25 0.10
N VAL A 166 -4.12 -11.33 1.19
CA VAL A 166 -4.34 -10.54 2.40
C VAL A 166 -2.99 -10.02 2.92
N SER A 167 -3.00 -8.82 3.47
CA SER A 167 -1.85 -8.29 4.21
C SER A 167 -1.93 -8.72 5.67
N ALA A 168 -0.91 -9.44 6.13
CA ALA A 168 -0.82 -9.99 7.48
C ALA A 168 0.63 -9.92 8.00
N SER A 169 0.81 -10.08 9.31
CA SER A 169 2.12 -10.10 9.98
C SER A 169 3.00 -11.29 9.58
N GLN A 170 2.39 -12.38 9.12
CA GLN A 170 3.07 -13.57 8.59
C GLN A 170 2.27 -14.09 7.39
N ASP A 171 2.93 -14.85 6.52
CA ASP A 171 2.29 -15.47 5.37
C ASP A 171 1.16 -16.41 5.83
N PRO A 172 -0.10 -16.16 5.45
CA PRO A 172 -1.22 -16.95 5.92
C PRO A 172 -1.44 -18.20 5.08
N GLU A 173 -2.11 -19.17 5.69
CA GLU A 173 -2.57 -20.37 5.01
C GLU A 173 -3.91 -20.10 4.33
N TYR A 174 -4.00 -20.45 3.04
CA TYR A 174 -5.19 -20.16 2.22
C TYR A 174 -5.98 -21.42 1.93
N THR A 175 -7.30 -21.29 1.98
CA THR A 175 -8.24 -22.37 1.71
C THR A 175 -9.42 -21.86 0.90
N TRP A 176 -9.73 -22.52 -0.21
CA TRP A 176 -10.95 -22.28 -0.98
C TRP A 176 -11.99 -23.35 -0.73
N ARG A 177 -13.26 -22.95 -0.63
CA ARG A 177 -14.42 -23.83 -0.53
C ARG A 177 -15.53 -23.39 -1.49
N LYS A 178 -16.23 -24.33 -2.12
CA LYS A 178 -17.36 -24.10 -3.03
C LYS A 178 -18.66 -24.54 -2.34
N ASP A 179 -19.70 -23.69 -2.38
CA ASP A 179 -21.11 -24.01 -2.05
C ASP A 179 -21.34 -24.87 -0.78
N ALA A 180 -20.56 -24.64 0.27
CA ALA A 180 -20.57 -25.44 1.51
C ALA A 180 -20.33 -26.96 1.32
N GLU A 181 -19.87 -27.40 0.15
CA GLU A 181 -19.48 -28.80 -0.13
C GLU A 181 -18.14 -29.15 0.52
N ASP A 182 -17.78 -30.44 0.49
CA ASP A 182 -16.48 -30.98 0.93
C ASP A 182 -15.34 -30.69 -0.06
N TRP A 183 -15.61 -29.90 -1.10
CA TRP A 183 -14.59 -29.45 -2.04
C TRP A 183 -13.69 -28.39 -1.39
N LEU A 184 -12.38 -28.68 -1.36
CA LEU A 184 -11.37 -27.85 -0.71
C LEU A 184 -10.13 -27.70 -1.59
N VAL A 185 -9.61 -26.48 -1.72
CA VAL A 185 -8.31 -26.22 -2.36
C VAL A 185 -7.41 -25.42 -1.42
N LEU A 186 -6.29 -26.02 -1.02
CA LEU A 186 -5.27 -25.42 -0.15
C LEU A 186 -4.27 -24.59 -0.99
N SER A 187 -4.68 -23.40 -1.40
CA SER A 187 -3.88 -22.51 -2.26
C SER A 187 -4.43 -21.09 -2.18
N SER A 188 -3.58 -20.08 -2.31
CA SER A 188 -4.03 -18.70 -2.50
C SER A 188 -4.77 -18.53 -3.83
N LYS A 189 -4.41 -19.34 -4.82
CA LYS A 189 -4.95 -19.29 -6.18
C LYS A 189 -5.95 -20.41 -6.43
N LEU A 190 -7.13 -20.03 -6.90
CA LEU A 190 -8.14 -20.92 -7.45
C LEU A 190 -8.02 -20.98 -8.97
N LYS A 191 -7.87 -22.18 -9.52
CA LYS A 191 -7.77 -22.42 -10.97
C LYS A 191 -8.91 -23.35 -11.41
N LEU A 192 -9.82 -22.81 -12.22
CA LEU A 192 -10.87 -23.56 -12.91
C LEU A 192 -10.55 -23.54 -14.40
N LYS A 193 -10.40 -24.72 -15.02
CA LYS A 193 -10.08 -24.83 -16.44
C LYS A 193 -11.28 -25.32 -17.21
N LYS A 194 -11.52 -24.74 -18.39
CA LYS A 194 -12.66 -25.08 -19.26
C LYS A 194 -13.97 -25.17 -18.48
N VAL A 195 -14.32 -24.07 -17.82
CA VAL A 195 -15.44 -24.02 -16.88
C VAL A 195 -16.75 -24.50 -17.50
N ARG A 196 -17.59 -25.15 -16.70
CA ARG A 196 -18.90 -25.66 -17.11
C ARG A 196 -20.01 -25.07 -16.25
N VAL A 197 -21.26 -25.26 -16.64
CA VAL A 197 -22.40 -24.66 -15.93
C VAL A 197 -22.46 -25.14 -14.47
N GLU A 198 -22.08 -26.40 -14.22
CA GLU A 198 -21.96 -27.00 -12.88
C GLU A 198 -20.87 -26.39 -12.00
N ASP A 199 -19.89 -25.68 -12.57
CA ASP A 199 -18.87 -24.95 -11.81
C ASP A 199 -19.41 -23.63 -11.25
N SER A 200 -20.62 -23.22 -11.64
CA SER A 200 -21.29 -22.07 -11.04
C SER A 200 -21.51 -22.29 -9.55
N GLY A 201 -21.25 -21.27 -8.75
CA GLY A 201 -21.26 -21.40 -7.30
C GLY A 201 -20.67 -20.22 -6.55
N SER A 202 -20.81 -20.28 -5.23
CA SER A 202 -20.19 -19.39 -4.27
C SER A 202 -18.86 -19.98 -3.79
N TYR A 203 -17.77 -19.29 -4.11
CA TYR A 203 -16.42 -19.67 -3.73
C TYR A 203 -15.95 -18.79 -2.58
N THR A 204 -15.64 -19.40 -1.45
CA THR A 204 -15.13 -18.71 -0.25
C THR A 204 -13.65 -18.97 -0.11
N CYS A 205 -12.85 -17.90 -0.16
CA CYS A 205 -11.46 -17.94 0.27
C CYS A 205 -11.39 -17.64 1.77
N THR A 206 -10.66 -18.46 2.52
CA THR A 206 -10.30 -18.24 3.91
C THR A 206 -8.78 -18.14 4.01
N ALA A 207 -8.30 -17.09 4.67
CA ALA A 207 -6.90 -16.89 5.02
C ALA A 207 -6.75 -17.00 6.54
N GLN A 208 -5.85 -17.88 6.99
CA GLN A 208 -5.63 -18.20 8.39
C GLN A 208 -4.20 -17.83 8.81
N HIS A 209 -4.05 -17.08 9.90
CA HIS A 209 -2.72 -16.79 10.43
C HIS A 209 -2.11 -18.05 11.07
N PRO A 210 -0.85 -18.41 10.74
CA PRO A 210 -0.27 -19.68 11.17
C PRO A 210 -0.02 -19.76 12.68
N ALA A 211 0.40 -18.67 13.31
CA ALA A 211 0.69 -18.64 14.75
C ALA A 211 -0.53 -18.31 15.64
N VAL A 212 -1.62 -17.80 15.06
CA VAL A 212 -2.75 -17.25 15.83
C VAL A 212 -4.05 -17.69 15.20
N SER A 213 -4.68 -18.72 15.77
CA SER A 213 -5.92 -19.31 15.24
C SER A 213 -7.09 -18.31 15.18
N ALA A 214 -7.16 -17.36 16.11
CA ALA A 214 -8.18 -16.32 16.13
C ALA A 214 -8.08 -15.31 14.97
N LEU A 215 -6.89 -15.17 14.35
CA LEU A 215 -6.69 -14.29 13.20
C LEU A 215 -7.02 -15.04 11.90
N SER A 216 -8.30 -15.04 11.58
CA SER A 216 -8.84 -15.62 10.35
C SER A 216 -9.72 -14.62 9.64
N LYS A 217 -9.61 -14.55 8.31
CA LYS A 217 -10.49 -13.74 7.46
C LYS A 217 -11.01 -14.59 6.33
N SER A 218 -12.24 -14.31 5.88
CA SER A 218 -12.82 -14.99 4.74
C SER A 218 -13.53 -14.00 3.82
N ARG A 219 -13.57 -14.33 2.53
CA ARG A 219 -14.30 -13.57 1.52
C ARG A 219 -14.91 -14.50 0.49
N THR A 220 -16.20 -14.34 0.27
CA THR A 220 -16.97 -15.11 -0.70
C THR A 220 -17.15 -14.32 -1.99
N ILE A 221 -16.98 -15.00 -3.12
CA ILE A 221 -17.24 -14.51 -4.46
C ILE A 221 -18.25 -15.44 -5.14
N SER A 222 -19.12 -14.88 -5.99
CA SER A 222 -20.00 -15.67 -6.85
C SER A 222 -19.34 -15.83 -8.21
N ILE A 223 -19.22 -17.07 -8.70
CA ILE A 223 -18.83 -17.37 -10.07
C ILE A 223 -20.06 -17.95 -10.78
N THR A 224 -20.51 -17.25 -11.82
CA THR A 224 -21.63 -17.68 -12.66
C THR A 224 -21.10 -18.06 -14.03
N VAL A 225 -21.30 -19.31 -14.44
CA VAL A 225 -20.92 -19.79 -15.77
C VAL A 225 -22.14 -19.71 -16.69
N LEU A 226 -22.04 -18.83 -17.68
CA LEU A 226 -23.06 -18.58 -18.68
C LEU A 226 -23.07 -19.69 -19.73
N SER A 227 -24.27 -20.19 -20.08
CA SER A 227 -24.46 -21.19 -21.13
C SER A 227 -23.92 -20.74 -22.48
N GLU A 228 -23.71 -21.69 -23.40
CA GLU A 228 -23.19 -21.41 -24.74
C GLU A 228 -24.09 -20.46 -25.55
N ASP A 229 -25.41 -20.59 -25.37
CA ASP A 229 -26.41 -19.72 -26.01
C ASP A 229 -26.47 -18.29 -25.42
N ALA A 230 -25.80 -18.06 -24.29
CA ALA A 230 -25.85 -16.78 -23.61
C ALA A 230 -25.15 -15.68 -24.43
N PRO A 231 -25.76 -14.49 -24.56
CA PRO A 231 -25.14 -13.39 -25.25
C PRO A 231 -23.78 -13.03 -24.62
N TRP A 232 -22.76 -13.00 -25.46
CA TRP A 232 -21.81 -11.91 -25.50
C TRP A 232 -21.50 -11.12 -24.22
N TYR A 233 -22.31 -10.07 -24.18
CA TYR A 233 -22.27 -8.95 -23.29
C TYR A 233 -22.83 -9.24 -21.90
N ASP A 234 -23.36 -10.43 -21.63
CA ASP A 234 -23.75 -10.82 -20.28
C ASP A 234 -22.55 -11.22 -19.42
N SER A 235 -21.44 -11.62 -20.07
CA SER A 235 -20.17 -11.87 -19.38
C SER A 235 -19.62 -10.58 -18.77
N THR A 236 -18.89 -10.71 -17.66
CA THR A 236 -18.29 -9.56 -16.97
C THR A 236 -17.38 -8.75 -17.90
N GLN A 237 -16.58 -9.43 -18.73
CA GLN A 237 -15.75 -8.78 -19.74
C GLN A 237 -16.60 -8.15 -20.84
N GLY A 238 -17.65 -8.83 -21.29
CA GLY A 238 -18.54 -8.33 -22.32
C GLY A 238 -19.24 -7.03 -21.92
N ARG A 239 -19.74 -6.96 -20.67
CA ARG A 239 -20.31 -5.73 -20.09
C ARG A 239 -19.31 -4.59 -20.09
N LEU A 240 -18.08 -4.88 -19.67
CA LEU A 240 -17.00 -3.89 -19.63
C LEU A 240 -16.68 -3.34 -21.02
N VAL A 241 -16.58 -4.23 -22.02
CA VAL A 241 -16.37 -3.83 -23.42
C VAL A 241 -17.53 -2.97 -23.94
N LEU A 242 -18.78 -3.34 -23.67
CA LEU A 242 -19.94 -2.51 -24.05
C LEU A 242 -19.93 -1.12 -23.40
N MET A 243 -19.58 -1.04 -22.11
CA MET A 243 -19.52 0.24 -21.40
C MET A 243 -18.42 1.13 -21.99
N THR A 244 -17.25 0.58 -22.29
CA THR A 244 -16.15 1.33 -22.93
C THR A 244 -16.47 1.78 -24.34
N SER A 245 -17.11 0.93 -25.14
CA SER A 245 -17.45 1.28 -26.52
C SER A 245 -18.53 2.35 -26.57
N ALA A 246 -19.56 2.27 -25.71
CA ALA A 246 -20.60 3.30 -25.61
C ALA A 246 -20.00 4.66 -25.20
N ALA A 247 -19.14 4.68 -24.18
CA ALA A 247 -18.45 5.90 -23.77
C ALA A 247 -17.57 6.47 -24.91
N GLY A 248 -16.85 5.61 -25.63
CA GLY A 248 -16.05 5.99 -26.78
C GLY A 248 -16.88 6.63 -27.90
N VAL A 249 -18.04 6.06 -28.22
CA VAL A 249 -18.97 6.62 -29.23
C VAL A 249 -19.48 7.99 -28.79
N VAL A 250 -19.88 8.15 -27.53
CA VAL A 250 -20.35 9.45 -27.01
C VAL A 250 -19.24 10.51 -27.11
N VAL A 251 -18.01 10.17 -26.72
CA VAL A 251 -16.86 11.08 -26.83
C VAL A 251 -16.59 11.46 -28.29
N LEU A 252 -16.65 10.50 -29.22
CA LEU A 252 -16.48 10.78 -30.64
C LEU A 252 -17.58 11.70 -31.18
N LEU A 253 -18.84 11.49 -30.81
CA LEU A 253 -19.95 12.36 -31.21
C LEU A 253 -19.78 13.79 -30.66
N LEU A 254 -19.29 13.93 -29.44
CA LEU A 254 -18.96 15.24 -28.86
C LEU A 254 -17.84 15.92 -29.65
N ILE A 255 -16.75 15.22 -29.98
CA ILE A 255 -15.64 15.76 -30.77
C ILE A 255 -16.14 16.19 -32.16
N VAL A 256 -16.93 15.36 -32.83
CA VAL A 256 -17.52 15.69 -34.14
C VAL A 256 -18.41 16.93 -34.02
N SER A 257 -19.29 17.00 -33.02
CA SER A 257 -20.17 18.16 -32.83
C SER A 257 -19.40 19.46 -32.57
N VAL A 258 -18.33 19.41 -31.76
CA VAL A 258 -17.46 20.56 -31.49
C VAL A 258 -16.73 20.97 -32.76
N SER A 259 -16.18 20.02 -33.51
CA SER A 259 -15.48 20.31 -34.77
C SER A 259 -16.40 20.96 -35.80
N VAL A 260 -17.64 20.48 -35.96
CA VAL A 260 -18.64 21.08 -36.84
C VAL A 260 -19.02 22.49 -36.37
N CYS A 261 -19.19 22.70 -35.06
CA CYS A 261 -19.46 24.02 -34.49
C CYS A 261 -18.30 25.00 -34.74
N LEU A 262 -17.05 24.56 -34.59
CA LEU A 262 -15.86 25.37 -34.87
C LEU A 262 -15.74 25.69 -36.36
N CYS A 263 -15.96 24.72 -37.26
CA CYS A 263 -15.97 24.92 -38.70
C CYS A 263 -17.06 25.91 -39.14
N ARG A 264 -18.28 25.79 -38.59
CA ARG A 264 -19.38 26.74 -38.87
C ARG A 264 -19.06 28.16 -38.40
N ARG A 265 -18.47 28.31 -37.20
CA ARG A 265 -18.03 29.62 -36.69
C ARG A 265 -16.92 30.25 -37.54
N ALA A 266 -15.99 29.46 -38.07
CA ALA A 266 -14.96 29.94 -38.97
C ALA A 266 -15.54 30.43 -40.31
N SER A 267 -16.46 29.66 -40.90
CA SER A 267 -17.16 30.05 -42.14
C SER A 267 -17.98 31.34 -41.98
N ALA A 268 -18.70 31.50 -40.86
CA ALA A 268 -19.47 32.71 -40.57
C ALA A 268 -18.62 33.98 -40.34
N LYS A 269 -17.35 33.82 -39.95
CA LYS A 269 -16.39 34.95 -39.91
C LYS A 269 -15.95 35.36 -41.32
N ASN A 270 -15.77 34.40 -42.22
CA ASN A 270 -15.38 34.67 -43.61
C ASN A 270 -16.54 35.24 -44.46
N SER A 271 -17.80 35.04 -44.08
CA SER A 271 -18.97 35.56 -44.82
C SER A 271 -19.38 36.99 -44.45
N LYS A 272 -18.65 37.68 -43.54
CA LYS A 272 -18.96 39.04 -43.07
C LYS A 272 -18.04 40.13 -43.63
N GLY A 273 -17.59 40.02 -44.87
CA GLY A 273 -16.94 41.12 -45.60
C GLY A 273 -17.73 41.51 -46.87
N PRO A 274 -18.31 42.73 -46.95
CA PRO A 274 -18.71 43.32 -48.22
C PRO A 274 -17.54 44.13 -48.81
N ILE A 275 -17.15 43.81 -50.05
CA ILE A 275 -16.44 44.75 -50.91
C ILE A 275 -17.50 45.75 -51.40
N ASP A 276 -17.49 46.94 -50.82
CA ASP A 276 -18.35 48.06 -51.22
C ASP A 276 -17.65 48.81 -52.37
N ASP A 277 -17.84 48.33 -53.61
CA ASP A 277 -17.28 48.96 -54.81
C ASP A 277 -18.34 49.83 -55.51
N HIS A 278 -18.80 50.86 -54.79
CA HIS A 278 -19.64 51.91 -55.34
C HIS A 278 -19.02 53.29 -55.05
N SER A 279 -17.97 53.64 -55.81
CA SER A 279 -17.41 55.00 -55.81
C SER A 279 -17.11 55.47 -57.24
N GLN A 280 -18.12 56.15 -57.78
CA GLN A 280 -18.15 57.13 -58.86
C GLN A 280 -16.96 57.26 -59.84
N LYS A 281 -17.27 57.02 -61.11
CA LYS A 281 -16.63 57.68 -62.27
C LYS A 281 -16.59 59.21 -62.05
N LYS A 282 -15.41 59.81 -62.16
CA LYS A 282 -15.23 61.22 -62.55
C LYS A 282 -14.18 61.34 -63.67
N PRO A 283 -14.33 62.35 -64.55
CA PRO A 283 -13.95 62.25 -65.96
C PRO A 283 -12.49 62.60 -66.25
N ILE A 284 -12.04 62.09 -67.38
CA ILE A 284 -10.77 62.36 -68.03
C ILE A 284 -10.65 63.86 -68.32
N TYR A 285 -9.64 64.52 -67.76
CA TYR A 285 -9.12 65.78 -68.28
C TYR A 285 -7.74 65.53 -68.90
N THR A 286 -7.66 65.85 -70.18
CA THR A 286 -6.48 65.90 -71.03
C THR A 286 -5.60 67.11 -70.70
N ALA A 287 -4.34 66.88 -70.34
CA ALA A 287 -3.17 67.76 -70.58
C ALA A 287 -1.93 66.99 -70.10
N SER A 288 -1.16 66.38 -71.00
CA SER A 288 -0.03 66.94 -71.75
C SER A 288 1.26 67.06 -70.92
N VAL A 289 2.27 66.37 -71.45
CA VAL A 289 3.73 66.63 -71.43
C VAL A 289 4.55 66.36 -70.17
N GLU A 290 5.69 65.69 -70.43
CA GLU A 290 6.97 65.70 -69.69
C GLU A 290 6.97 65.02 -68.30
N SER A 291 7.98 64.24 -67.88
CA SER A 291 9.32 63.90 -68.38
C SER A 291 9.90 62.77 -67.51
N LEU A 292 10.94 62.09 -68.03
CA LEU A 292 11.87 61.14 -67.39
C LEU A 292 12.46 61.68 -66.05
N ALA A 293 13.25 61.00 -65.20
CA ALA A 293 14.07 59.78 -65.27
C ALA A 293 14.57 59.38 -63.86
N SER A 294 15.10 58.15 -63.73
CA SER A 294 16.31 57.79 -62.94
C SER A 294 16.18 57.87 -61.39
N THR A 295 16.88 57.15 -60.50
CA THR A 295 18.20 56.49 -60.50
C THR A 295 18.28 55.59 -59.23
N THR A 296 19.18 54.58 -59.26
CA THR A 296 19.89 53.93 -58.12
C THR A 296 19.07 53.21 -57.04
N GLY A 297 19.26 51.93 -56.70
CA GLY A 297 20.43 51.06 -56.82
C GLY A 297 21.30 51.17 -55.57
N ASP A 298 21.15 50.25 -54.62
CA ASP A 298 22.31 49.82 -53.83
C ASP A 298 22.14 48.38 -53.30
N LYS A 299 23.21 47.62 -53.42
CA LYS A 299 23.37 46.22 -53.02
C LYS A 299 24.50 46.22 -51.99
N GLN A 300 24.30 45.64 -50.81
CA GLN A 300 25.44 45.00 -50.16
C GLN A 300 25.06 43.83 -49.25
N PRO A 301 25.90 42.77 -49.18
CA PRO A 301 25.46 41.43 -48.89
C PRO A 301 25.90 40.93 -47.51
N LEU A 302 25.34 39.76 -47.20
CA LEU A 302 25.59 38.85 -46.11
C LEU A 302 27.06 38.40 -46.00
N VAL A 303 27.56 38.37 -44.76
CA VAL A 303 28.32 37.25 -44.19
C VAL A 303 27.76 36.98 -42.81
#